data_AF-A0A6A0AE27-F1
#
_entry.id   AF-A0A6A0AE27-F1
#
_cell.length_a   1.000
_cell.length_b   1.000
_cell.length_c   1.000
_cell.angle_alpha   90.00
_cell.angle_beta   90.00
_cell.angle_gamma   90.00
#
_symmetry.space_group_name_H-M   'P 1'
#
loop_
_entity.id
_entity.type
_entity.pdbx_description
1 polymer ?
#
loop_
_entity_poly.entity_id
_entity_poly.type
_entity_poly.pdbx_seq_one_letter_code
_entity_poly.pdbx_strand_id
1 'polypeptide(L)'
;MVGSRKPTADAADEAETLRLINAAIAAKDLPALRQLAASHGLLTNQLRQQGWCLLAGADPGVWDAAKYETVWSRAGHRDRQVVVVDVARSLWALMPDASDEEREAKRAQLSRLLNAVV
;
A
#
# COMPACT_ATOMS: atom_id res chain seq x y z
N MET A 1 -9.45 36.38 21.53
CA MET A 1 -10.09 35.17 22.08
C MET A 1 -10.25 34.16 20.94
N VAL A 2 -9.36 33.17 20.87
CA VAL A 2 -9.42 32.11 19.85
C VAL A 2 -10.29 31.00 20.41
N GLY A 3 -11.51 30.84 19.86
CA GLY A 3 -12.43 29.79 20.27
C GLY A 3 -11.90 28.42 19.86
N SER A 4 -11.55 27.59 20.85
CA SER A 4 -11.27 26.17 20.63
C SER A 4 -12.54 25.47 20.15
N ARG A 5 -12.62 25.12 18.86
CA ARG A 5 -13.62 24.17 18.38
C ARG A 5 -13.33 22.81 18.99
N LYS A 6 -14.28 22.27 19.75
CA LYS A 6 -14.23 20.86 20.17
C LYS A 6 -14.25 19.97 18.92
N PRO A 7 -13.49 18.87 18.89
CA PRO A 7 -13.62 17.88 17.84
C PRO A 7 -15.04 17.32 17.82
N THR A 8 -15.56 17.06 16.61
CA THR A 8 -16.83 16.39 16.38
C THR A 8 -16.76 14.93 16.83
N ALA A 9 -17.90 14.29 17.13
CA ALA A 9 -17.96 12.89 17.56
C ALA A 9 -17.22 11.96 16.58
N ASP A 10 -17.40 12.17 15.27
CA ASP A 10 -16.74 11.38 14.22
C ASP A 10 -15.21 11.47 14.27
N ALA A 11 -14.66 12.64 14.63
CA ALA A 11 -13.22 12.83 14.74
C ALA A 11 -12.64 12.14 15.99
N ALA A 12 -13.43 12.02 17.06
CA ALA A 12 -13.04 11.28 18.25
C ALA A 12 -13.03 9.77 17.97
N ASP A 13 -14.03 9.26 17.26
CA ASP A 13 -14.13 7.86 16.86
C ASP A 13 -13.02 7.46 15.88
N GLU A 14 -12.66 8.34 14.94
CA GLU A 14 -11.53 8.14 14.04
C GLU A 14 -10.19 8.11 14.81
N ALA A 15 -9.98 9.05 15.74
CA ALA A 15 -8.77 9.09 16.57
C ALA A 15 -8.62 7.83 17.42
N GLU A 16 -9.72 7.31 17.98
CA GLU A 16 -9.70 6.07 18.74
C GLU A 16 -9.41 4.86 17.83
N THR A 17 -10.02 4.82 16.65
CA THR A 17 -9.74 3.76 15.65
C THR A 17 -8.27 3.74 15.25
N LEU A 18 -7.68 4.91 14.97
CA LEU A 18 -6.25 5.06 14.67
C LEU A 18 -5.39 4.53 15.82
N ARG A 19 -5.74 4.85 17.07
CA ARG A 19 -5.02 4.38 18.26
C ARG A 19 -5.05 2.85 18.37
N LEU A 20 -6.22 2.25 18.19
CA LEU A 20 -6.41 0.80 18.26
C LEU A 20 -5.65 0.06 17.16
N ILE A 21 -5.67 0.56 15.92
CA ILE A 21 -4.92 -0.05 14.80
C ILE A 21 -3.42 0.01 15.07
N ASN A 22 -2.89 1.15 15.51
CA ASN A 22 -1.47 1.28 15.86
C ASN A 22 -1.06 0.30 16.98
N ALA A 23 -1.90 0.15 18.00
CA ALA A 23 -1.66 -0.80 19.08
C ALA A 23 -1.62 -2.25 18.57
N ALA A 24 -2.56 -2.64 17.71
CA ALA A 24 -2.60 -3.98 17.12
C ALA A 24 -1.37 -4.26 16.23
N ILE A 25 -0.93 -3.28 15.42
CA ILE A 25 0.29 -3.37 14.61
C ILE A 25 1.52 -3.55 15.50
N ALA A 26 1.67 -2.72 16.54
CA ALA A 26 2.81 -2.76 17.45
C ALA A 26 2.91 -4.09 18.21
N ALA A 27 1.77 -4.63 18.65
CA ALA A 27 1.69 -5.92 19.34
C ALA A 27 1.75 -7.13 18.39
N LYS A 28 1.71 -6.93 17.07
CA LYS A 28 1.48 -7.97 16.05
C LYS A 28 0.23 -8.82 16.35
N ASP A 29 -0.81 -8.20 16.90
CA ASP A 29 -2.09 -8.83 17.20
C ASP A 29 -2.93 -8.97 15.92
N LEU A 30 -2.68 -10.06 15.19
CA LEU A 30 -3.37 -10.34 13.92
C LEU A 30 -4.89 -10.48 14.07
N PRO A 31 -5.44 -11.19 15.08
CA PRO A 31 -6.89 -11.21 15.31
C PRO A 31 -7.51 -9.82 15.43
N ALA A 32 -6.95 -8.96 16.29
CA ALA A 32 -7.48 -7.61 16.48
C ALA A 32 -7.33 -6.76 15.21
N LEU A 33 -6.18 -6.84 14.53
CA LEU A 33 -5.93 -6.10 13.30
C LEU A 33 -6.90 -6.51 12.17
N ARG A 34 -7.23 -7.80 12.04
CA ARG A 34 -8.23 -8.29 11.07
C ARG A 34 -9.62 -7.74 11.36
N GLN A 35 -10.03 -7.75 12.62
CA GLN A 35 -11.33 -7.21 13.01
C GLN A 35 -11.43 -5.72 12.72
N LEU A 36 -10.42 -4.93 13.14
CA LEU A 36 -10.38 -3.48 12.92
C LEU A 36 -10.33 -3.12 11.42
N ALA A 37 -9.53 -3.84 10.63
CA ALA A 37 -9.46 -3.63 9.19
C ALA A 37 -10.78 -3.97 8.48
N ALA A 38 -11.52 -4.98 8.96
CA ALA A 38 -12.81 -5.36 8.38
C ALA A 38 -13.92 -4.37 8.74
N SER A 39 -13.92 -3.81 9.96
CA SER A 39 -14.98 -2.90 10.42
C SER A 39 -14.74 -1.43 10.05
N HIS A 40 -13.49 -0.96 10.09
CA HIS A 40 -13.16 0.46 9.87
C HIS A 40 -12.22 0.69 8.69
N GLY A 41 -11.62 -0.37 8.15
CA GLY A 41 -10.53 -0.22 7.18
C GLY A 41 -9.22 0.27 7.82
N LEU A 42 -8.20 0.39 6.98
CA LEU A 42 -6.93 1.01 7.34
C LEU A 42 -6.97 2.47 6.88
N LEU A 43 -7.15 3.38 7.85
CA LEU A 43 -7.57 4.76 7.61
C LEU A 43 -6.53 5.60 6.85
N THR A 44 -5.24 5.32 7.04
CA THR A 44 -4.17 6.09 6.41
C THR A 44 -3.29 5.21 5.54
N ASN A 45 -2.60 5.82 4.56
CA ASN A 45 -1.63 5.10 3.73
C ASN A 45 -0.47 4.52 4.56
N GLN A 46 -0.06 5.21 5.64
CA GLN A 46 0.95 4.70 6.56
C GLN A 46 0.47 3.43 7.28
N LEU A 47 -0.77 3.43 7.79
CA LEU A 47 -1.36 2.25 8.41
C LEU A 47 -1.57 1.12 7.40
N ARG A 48 -1.94 1.44 6.16
CA ARG A 48 -2.01 0.46 5.07
C ARG A 48 -0.67 -0.20 4.81
N GLN A 49 0.40 0.59 4.69
CA GLN A 49 1.74 0.07 4.42
C GLN A 49 2.20 -0.93 5.50
N GLN A 50 1.93 -0.64 6.77
CA GLN A 50 2.31 -1.52 7.87
C GLN A 50 1.34 -2.70 8.05
N GLY A 51 0.05 -2.40 8.07
CA GLY A 51 -1.03 -3.35 8.34
C GLY A 51 -1.17 -4.41 7.24
N TRP A 52 -1.10 -4.03 5.96
CA TRP A 52 -1.19 -5.01 4.87
C TRP A 52 -0.02 -5.99 4.85
N CYS A 53 1.20 -5.54 5.13
CA CYS A 53 2.36 -6.44 5.23
C CYS A 53 2.13 -7.50 6.31
N LEU A 54 1.68 -7.09 7.50
CA LEU A 54 1.36 -8.01 8.60
C LEU A 54 0.21 -8.96 8.24
N LEU A 55 -0.89 -8.44 7.68
CA LEU A 55 -2.07 -9.22 7.32
C LEU A 55 -1.79 -10.24 6.21
N ALA A 56 -0.91 -9.91 5.27
CA ALA A 56 -0.45 -10.81 4.20
C ALA A 56 0.57 -11.85 4.70
N GLY A 57 1.04 -11.76 5.95
CA GLY A 57 2.11 -12.60 6.48
C GLY A 57 3.47 -12.33 5.83
N ALA A 58 3.63 -11.17 5.18
CA ALA A 58 4.90 -10.76 4.61
C ALA A 58 5.87 -10.37 5.73
N ASP A 59 7.07 -10.95 5.73
CA ASP A 59 8.15 -10.55 6.62
C ASP A 59 9.15 -9.66 5.86
N PRO A 60 9.19 -8.34 6.13
CA PRO A 60 10.16 -7.43 5.51
C PRO A 60 11.61 -7.81 5.80
N GLY A 61 11.88 -8.54 6.89
CA GLY A 61 13.23 -8.97 7.26
C GLY A 61 13.81 -10.05 6.36
N VAL A 62 12.98 -10.74 5.57
CA VAL A 62 13.39 -11.79 4.63
C VAL A 62 13.59 -11.24 3.21
N TRP A 63 13.24 -9.97 2.99
CA TRP A 63 13.29 -9.34 1.67
C TRP A 63 14.69 -8.84 1.30
N ASP A 64 15.20 -9.29 0.15
CA ASP A 64 16.44 -8.81 -0.43
C ASP A 64 16.17 -7.69 -1.45
N ALA A 65 16.23 -6.45 -0.98
CA ALA A 65 16.00 -5.27 -1.81
C ALA A 65 17.03 -5.13 -2.95
N ALA A 66 18.29 -5.51 -2.71
CA ALA A 66 19.35 -5.40 -3.71
C ALA A 66 19.11 -6.40 -4.85
N LYS A 67 18.74 -7.63 -4.52
CA LYS A 67 18.41 -8.67 -5.49
C LYS A 67 17.15 -8.34 -6.28
N TYR A 68 16.15 -7.72 -5.67
CA TYR A 68 14.98 -7.22 -6.39
C TYR A 68 15.35 -6.19 -7.46
N GLU A 69 16.12 -5.16 -7.11
CA GLU A 69 16.45 -4.06 -8.03
C GLU A 69 17.39 -4.49 -9.16
N THR A 70 18.28 -5.45 -8.89
CA THR A 70 19.34 -5.84 -9.83
C THR A 70 19.00 -7.08 -10.64
N VAL A 71 18.25 -8.04 -10.07
CA VAL A 71 18.00 -9.34 -10.68
C VAL A 71 16.52 -9.50 -11.04
N TRP A 72 15.62 -9.50 -10.05
CA TRP A 72 14.24 -9.93 -10.27
C TRP A 72 13.47 -8.95 -11.16
N SER A 73 13.49 -7.66 -10.85
CA SER A 73 12.73 -6.65 -11.62
C SER A 73 13.16 -6.48 -13.08
N ARG A 74 14.32 -7.03 -13.44
CA ARG A 74 14.93 -6.95 -14.78
C ARG A 74 14.92 -8.27 -15.53
N ALA A 75 14.55 -9.36 -14.89
CA ALA A 75 14.58 -10.69 -15.45
C ALA A 75 13.77 -10.76 -16.77
N GLY A 76 14.27 -11.52 -17.74
CA GLY A 76 13.52 -11.85 -18.93
C GLY A 76 12.62 -13.05 -18.64
N HIS A 77 11.33 -12.92 -18.91
CA HIS A 77 10.36 -14.02 -18.87
C HIS A 77 9.47 -13.97 -20.12
N ARG A 78 8.85 -15.12 -20.45
CA ARG A 78 8.07 -15.29 -21.69
C ARG A 78 6.90 -14.31 -21.81
N ASP A 79 6.34 -13.89 -20.67
CA ASP A 79 5.13 -13.08 -20.58
C ASP A 79 5.43 -11.57 -20.52
N ARG A 80 6.70 -11.16 -20.69
CA ARG A 80 7.12 -9.75 -20.58
C ARG A 80 6.37 -8.81 -21.53
N GLN A 81 6.05 -9.26 -22.74
CA GLN A 81 5.29 -8.45 -23.70
C GLN A 81 3.84 -8.25 -23.25
N VAL A 82 3.25 -9.24 -22.55
CA VAL A 82 1.91 -9.12 -21.98
C VAL A 82 1.91 -8.06 -20.89
N VAL A 83 2.90 -8.08 -19.99
CA VAL A 83 3.07 -7.07 -18.93
C VAL A 83 3.12 -5.66 -19.53
N VAL A 84 3.88 -5.45 -20.60
CA VAL A 84 3.97 -4.14 -21.28
C VAL A 84 2.59 -3.65 -21.74
N VAL A 85 1.81 -4.51 -22.40
CA VAL A 85 0.48 -4.15 -22.91
C VAL A 85 -0.51 -3.86 -21.78
N ASP A 86 -0.52 -4.68 -20.75
CA ASP A 86 -1.45 -4.52 -19.61
C ASP A 86 -1.14 -3.26 -18.81
N VAL A 87 0.14 -2.97 -18.57
CA VAL A 87 0.57 -1.76 -17.88
C VAL A 87 0.23 -0.49 -18.68
N ALA A 88 0.38 -0.51 -20.01
CA ALA A 88 0.03 0.63 -20.86
C ALA A 88 -1.47 0.99 -20.78
N ARG A 89 -2.33 -0.02 -20.57
CA ARG A 89 -3.78 0.14 -20.40
C ARG A 89 -4.22 0.42 -18.95
N SER A 90 -3.28 0.38 -18.01
CA SER A 90 -3.54 0.58 -16.59
C SER A 90 -3.45 2.04 -16.15
N LEU A 91 -3.88 2.29 -14.90
CA LEU A 91 -3.77 3.56 -14.14
C LEU A 91 -4.62 4.75 -14.63
N TRP A 92 -5.25 4.69 -15.79
CA TRP A 92 -6.09 5.79 -16.31
C TRP A 92 -7.21 6.22 -15.35
N ALA A 93 -7.96 5.25 -14.82
CA ALA A 93 -9.05 5.54 -13.88
C ALA A 93 -8.59 5.80 -12.44
N LEU A 94 -7.36 5.39 -12.10
CA LEU A 94 -6.83 5.46 -10.73
C LEU A 94 -6.03 6.74 -10.46
N MET A 95 -5.62 7.44 -11.52
CA MET A 95 -4.83 8.66 -11.45
C MET A 95 -5.39 9.74 -12.41
N PRO A 96 -6.66 10.15 -12.25
CA PRO A 96 -7.32 11.06 -13.19
C PRO A 96 -6.66 12.45 -13.25
N ASP A 97 -6.09 12.91 -12.13
CA ASP A 97 -5.49 14.24 -12.01
C ASP A 97 -3.97 14.24 -12.25
N ALA A 98 -3.38 13.08 -12.53
CA ALA A 98 -1.94 12.95 -12.70
C ALA A 98 -1.49 13.34 -14.11
N SER A 99 -0.32 13.95 -14.19
CA SER A 99 0.32 14.24 -15.48
C SER A 99 0.66 12.96 -16.24
N ASP A 100 0.93 13.08 -17.54
CA ASP A 100 1.39 11.95 -18.34
C ASP A 100 2.74 11.42 -17.82
N GLU A 101 3.65 12.30 -17.39
CA GLU A 101 4.94 11.93 -16.79
C GLU A 101 4.77 11.18 -15.47
N GLU A 102 3.85 11.62 -14.60
CA GLU A 102 3.57 10.94 -13.34
C GLU A 102 2.97 9.55 -13.57
N ARG A 103 2.03 9.45 -14.52
CA ARG A 103 1.44 8.16 -14.91
C ARG A 103 2.49 7.23 -15.51
N GLU A 104 3.38 7.74 -16.35
CA GLU A 104 4.45 6.93 -16.93
C GLU A 104 5.45 6.47 -15.87
N ALA A 105 5.82 7.32 -14.91
CA ALA A 105 6.67 6.93 -13.78
C ALA A 105 6.02 5.81 -12.94
N LYS A 106 4.69 5.87 -12.71
CA LYS A 106 3.96 4.80 -12.01
C LYS A 106 3.83 3.53 -12.83
N ARG A 107 3.62 3.63 -14.14
CA ARG A 107 3.66 2.46 -15.04
C ARG A 107 5.01 1.78 -15.04
N ALA A 108 6.11 2.54 -15.05
CA ALA A 108 7.45 1.98 -14.93
C ALA A 108 7.65 1.25 -13.59
N GLN A 109 7.11 1.79 -12.48
CA GLN A 109 7.12 1.11 -11.18
C GLN A 109 6.31 -0.20 -11.21
N LEU A 110 5.10 -0.18 -11.79
CA LEU A 110 4.23 -1.35 -11.91
C LEU A 110 4.86 -2.45 -12.77
N SER A 111 5.43 -2.10 -13.92
CA SER A 111 6.16 -3.05 -14.77
C SER A 111 7.31 -3.73 -14.03
N ARG A 112 8.11 -2.99 -13.25
CA ARG A 112 9.20 -3.57 -12.45
C ARG A 112 8.69 -4.57 -11.41
N LEU A 113 7.59 -4.23 -10.74
CA LEU A 113 6.96 -5.12 -9.76
C LEU A 113 6.49 -6.42 -10.40
N LEU A 114 5.75 -6.32 -11.52
CA LEU A 114 5.19 -7.48 -12.20
C LEU A 114 6.28 -8.38 -12.79
N ASN A 115 7.31 -7.81 -13.42
CA ASN A 115 8.43 -8.58 -13.96
C ASN A 115 9.23 -9.32 -12.87
N ALA A 116 9.17 -8.88 -11.60
CA ALA A 116 9.89 -9.52 -10.51
C ALA A 116 9.20 -10.77 -9.95
N VAL A 117 7.92 -10.97 -10.26
CA VAL A 117 7.08 -12.03 -9.67
C VAL A 117 6.56 -13.05 -10.69
N VAL A 118 6.85 -12.84 -11.98
CA VAL A 118 6.49 -13.73 -13.10
C VAL A 118 7.72 -14.46 -13.60
#